data_AF-A0A7V9G5R0-F1
#
_entry.id   AF-A0A7V9G5R0-F1
#
_cell.length_a   1.000
_cell.length_b   1.000
_cell.length_c   1.000
_cell.angle_alpha   90.00
_cell.angle_beta   90.00
_cell.angle_gamma   90.00
#
_symmetry.space_group_name_H-M   'P 1'
#
loop_
_entity.id
_entity.type
_entity.pdbx_description
1 polymer ?
#
loop_
_entity_poly.entity_id
_entity_poly.type
_entity_poly.pdbx_seq_one_letter_code
_entity_poly.pdbx_strand_id
1 'polypeptide(L)'
;VATARFDDARRRLGELRTSRSWLDDAEIARDIDLAEARFHAKARRLTEAATIHADLRKRYPLDLTVCRALVDDLAESDRHDLLLSASLQIADAVPGELPAEVLGVITRSFDHDGPNSELAKRLRATLIAHDPGFVARMRTRLASDDVYERMNAHAVLVDATAISPDQELRYHLKNLLELGSNYTVAGQAVDYIRAASSAADWAERKRRANVGPVTKVAALDSDNEHALRVAEVLTSALRDESRQLLLTWANADDAFAVENDSQRAIAYRALRAAGLTDATAVDPWSFHARTLRTFHIGNEPFWFDDAIAYFRERMAARPDDVKGVLAQCATRIEAEIEKYKKARLDGHVLAPQRELQIVRDVIAGKSAAP
;
A
#
# COMPACT_ATOMS: atom_id res chain seq x y z
N VAL A 1 -5.23 -13.26 53.63
CA VAL A 1 -4.94 -14.68 53.94
C VAL A 1 -3.98 -15.31 52.93
N ALA A 2 -4.22 -15.22 51.61
CA ALA A 2 -3.33 -15.81 50.61
C ALA A 2 -1.93 -15.15 50.52
N THR A 3 -1.84 -13.81 50.48
CA THR A 3 -0.53 -13.10 50.49
C THR A 3 0.32 -13.46 51.71
N ALA A 4 -0.30 -13.51 52.90
CA ALA A 4 0.37 -13.95 54.12
C ALA A 4 0.90 -15.40 54.06
N ARG A 5 0.35 -16.27 53.19
CA ARG A 5 0.88 -17.63 52.96
C ARG A 5 2.11 -17.63 52.05
N PHE A 6 2.19 -16.72 51.07
CA PHE A 6 3.39 -16.57 50.24
C PHE A 6 4.55 -15.97 51.04
N ASP A 7 4.27 -14.97 51.88
CA ASP A 7 5.28 -14.40 52.79
C ASP A 7 5.79 -15.45 53.80
N ASP A 8 4.89 -16.27 54.36
CA ASP A 8 5.27 -17.37 55.23
C ASP A 8 6.12 -18.42 54.50
N ALA A 9 5.78 -18.74 53.25
CA ALA A 9 6.56 -19.67 52.42
C ALA A 9 7.98 -19.13 52.17
N ARG A 10 8.12 -17.85 51.80
CA ARG A 10 9.44 -17.21 51.61
C ARG A 10 10.25 -17.16 52.90
N ARG A 11 9.61 -16.88 54.04
CA ARG A 11 10.25 -16.89 55.36
C ARG A 11 10.82 -18.27 55.69
N ARG A 12 10.02 -19.33 55.55
CA ARG A 12 10.47 -20.72 55.78
C ARG A 12 11.61 -21.12 54.83
N LEU A 13 11.57 -20.66 53.59
CA LEU A 13 12.66 -20.86 52.64
C LEU A 13 13.95 -20.17 53.11
N GLY A 14 13.87 -18.93 53.62
CA GLY A 14 15.02 -18.23 54.22
C GLY A 14 15.61 -18.95 55.44
N GLU A 15 14.75 -19.51 56.30
CA GLU A 15 15.18 -20.33 57.45
C GLU A 15 15.89 -21.62 56.99
N LEU A 16 15.40 -22.25 55.91
CA LEU A 16 16.03 -23.40 55.29
C LEU A 16 17.40 -23.06 54.70
N ARG A 17 17.54 -21.94 53.97
CA ARG A 17 18.84 -21.46 53.46
C ARG A 17 19.87 -21.27 54.56
N THR A 18 19.42 -20.71 55.68
CA THR A 18 20.27 -20.43 56.84
C THR A 18 20.74 -21.72 57.53
N SER A 19 19.86 -22.73 57.63
CA SER A 19 20.17 -23.99 58.29
C SER A 19 20.81 -25.05 57.38
N ARG A 20 20.67 -24.92 56.06
CA ARG A 20 21.15 -25.87 55.04
C ARG A 20 21.67 -25.14 53.81
N SER A 21 22.84 -24.50 53.94
CA SER A 21 23.47 -23.71 52.87
C SER A 21 23.86 -24.50 51.62
N TRP A 22 23.83 -25.84 51.67
CA TRP A 22 24.10 -26.74 50.54
C TRP A 22 22.87 -27.04 49.68
N LEU A 23 21.67 -26.65 50.11
CA LEU A 23 20.43 -26.89 49.36
C LEU A 23 20.31 -25.89 48.20
N ASP A 24 20.24 -26.39 46.97
CA ASP A 24 19.78 -25.58 45.84
C ASP A 24 18.26 -25.44 45.93
N ASP A 25 17.81 -24.20 46.15
CA ASP A 25 16.41 -23.87 46.36
C ASP A 25 15.84 -22.90 45.33
N ALA A 26 16.59 -22.69 44.24
CA ALA A 26 16.19 -21.79 43.15
C ALA A 26 14.84 -22.19 42.57
N GLU A 27 14.59 -23.49 42.37
CA GLU A 27 13.31 -24.02 41.88
C GLU A 27 12.16 -23.74 42.86
N ILE A 28 12.39 -23.94 44.17
CA ILE A 28 11.37 -23.70 45.19
C ILE A 28 11.03 -22.20 45.26
N ALA A 29 12.03 -21.33 45.21
CA ALA A 29 11.83 -19.89 45.17
C ALA A 29 11.04 -19.46 43.93
N ARG A 30 11.40 -19.99 42.76
CA ARG A 30 10.69 -19.74 41.50
C ARG A 30 9.23 -20.18 41.59
N ASP A 31 8.96 -21.37 42.11
CA ASP A 31 7.62 -21.94 42.15
C ASP A 31 6.70 -21.19 43.15
N ILE A 32 7.24 -20.67 44.25
CA ILE A 32 6.51 -19.78 45.17
C ILE A 32 6.08 -18.50 44.44
N ASP A 33 6.99 -17.87 43.71
CA ASP A 33 6.73 -16.63 43.00
C ASP A 33 5.73 -16.84 41.85
N LEU A 34 5.84 -17.96 41.11
CA LEU A 34 4.87 -18.34 40.09
C LEU A 34 3.47 -18.58 40.67
N ALA A 35 3.39 -19.24 41.83
CA ALA A 35 2.12 -19.47 42.51
C ALA A 35 1.47 -18.15 42.98
N GLU A 36 2.27 -17.19 43.45
CA GLU A 36 1.78 -15.86 43.79
C GLU A 36 1.31 -15.09 42.56
N ALA A 37 2.09 -15.06 41.48
CA ALA A 37 1.71 -14.39 40.23
C ALA A 37 0.36 -14.92 39.70
N ARG A 38 0.20 -16.25 39.66
CA ARG A 38 -1.06 -16.91 39.29
C ARG A 38 -2.22 -16.56 40.21
N PHE A 39 -1.98 -16.43 41.51
CA PHE A 39 -3.01 -16.00 42.46
C PHE A 39 -3.48 -14.58 42.16
N HIS A 40 -2.56 -13.66 41.86
CA HIS A 40 -2.91 -12.30 41.46
C HIS A 40 -3.67 -12.25 40.13
N ALA A 41 -3.23 -13.02 39.13
CA ALA A 41 -3.90 -13.13 37.83
C ALA A 41 -5.34 -13.64 37.96
N LYS A 42 -5.56 -14.73 38.69
CA LYS A 42 -6.90 -15.28 38.98
C LYS A 42 -7.80 -14.29 39.74
N ALA A 43 -7.20 -13.43 40.57
CA ALA A 43 -7.90 -12.36 41.27
C ALA A 43 -8.10 -11.08 40.43
N ARG A 44 -7.82 -11.13 39.11
CA ARG A 44 -7.89 -10.00 38.17
C ARG A 44 -7.00 -8.80 38.53
N ARG A 45 -5.96 -9.05 39.34
CA ARG A 45 -4.93 -8.07 39.72
C ARG A 45 -3.74 -8.21 38.77
N LEU A 46 -3.98 -7.84 37.51
CA LEU A 46 -3.06 -8.09 36.39
C LEU A 46 -1.76 -7.28 36.50
N THR A 47 -1.80 -6.07 37.07
CA THR A 47 -0.62 -5.24 37.27
C THR A 47 0.37 -5.88 38.24
N GLU A 48 -0.12 -6.40 39.36
CA GLU A 48 0.68 -7.10 40.36
C GLU A 48 1.23 -8.42 39.81
N ALA A 49 0.38 -9.20 39.11
CA ALA A 49 0.83 -10.42 38.44
C ALA A 49 1.92 -10.14 37.39
N ALA A 50 1.75 -9.08 36.57
CA ALA A 50 2.74 -8.65 35.59
C ALA A 50 4.06 -8.20 36.21
N THR A 51 4.01 -7.57 37.39
CA THR A 51 5.21 -7.14 38.11
C THR A 51 6.01 -8.35 38.58
N ILE A 52 5.34 -9.33 39.20
CA ILE A 52 5.99 -10.57 39.66
C ILE A 52 6.55 -11.37 38.46
N HIS A 53 5.78 -11.48 37.37
CA HIS A 53 6.23 -12.14 36.14
C HIS A 53 7.43 -11.43 35.49
N ALA A 54 7.48 -10.10 35.49
CA ALA A 54 8.64 -9.35 35.00
C ALA A 54 9.91 -9.63 35.84
N ASP A 55 9.78 -9.67 37.17
CA ASP A 55 10.89 -10.01 38.07
C ASP A 55 11.35 -11.46 37.93
N LEU A 56 10.41 -12.38 37.70
CA LEU A 56 10.69 -13.78 37.35
C LEU A 56 11.46 -13.88 36.02
N ARG A 57 11.04 -13.16 34.98
CA ARG A 57 11.73 -13.10 33.68
C ARG A 57 13.13 -12.53 33.79
N LYS A 58 13.38 -11.60 34.71
CA LYS A 58 14.73 -11.07 34.95
C LYS A 58 15.65 -12.09 35.60
N ARG A 59 15.16 -12.87 36.57
CA ARG A 59 15.95 -13.89 37.29
C ARG A 59 16.12 -15.19 36.48
N TYR A 60 15.12 -15.54 35.68
CA TYR A 60 15.05 -16.79 34.92
C TYR A 60 14.71 -16.51 33.43
N PRO A 61 15.58 -15.80 32.69
CA PRO A 61 15.28 -15.28 31.36
C PRO A 61 15.13 -16.35 30.26
N LEU A 62 15.56 -17.59 30.50
CA LEU A 62 15.43 -18.71 29.55
C LEU A 62 14.53 -19.84 30.08
N ASP A 63 13.90 -19.67 31.25
CA ASP A 63 13.08 -20.72 31.85
C ASP A 63 11.70 -20.78 31.18
N LEU A 64 11.46 -21.87 30.45
CA LEU A 64 10.21 -22.10 29.72
C LEU A 64 9.00 -22.25 30.64
N THR A 65 9.17 -22.69 31.89
CA THR A 65 8.10 -22.78 32.87
C THR A 65 7.61 -21.38 33.24
N VAL A 66 8.55 -20.45 33.42
CA VAL A 66 8.24 -19.03 33.66
C VAL A 66 7.56 -18.42 32.44
N CYS A 67 8.08 -18.66 31.23
CA CYS A 67 7.47 -18.12 30.02
C CYS A 67 6.04 -18.61 29.80
N ARG A 68 5.79 -19.92 29.98
CA ARG A 68 4.44 -20.50 29.84
C ARG A 68 3.48 -19.93 30.86
N ALA A 69 3.87 -19.93 32.14
CA ALA A 69 3.03 -19.37 33.19
C ALA A 69 2.70 -17.89 32.97
N LEU A 70 3.67 -17.11 32.46
CA LEU A 70 3.44 -15.71 32.11
C LEU A 70 2.37 -15.56 31.02
N VAL A 71 2.48 -16.33 29.93
CA VAL A 71 1.50 -16.29 28.85
C VAL A 71 0.11 -16.74 29.34
N ASP A 72 0.05 -17.85 30.09
CA ASP A 72 -1.21 -18.38 30.61
C ASP A 72 -1.91 -17.42 31.59
N ASP A 73 -1.14 -16.82 32.52
CA ASP A 73 -1.69 -15.97 33.57
C ASP A 73 -2.05 -14.56 33.04
N LEU A 74 -1.37 -14.08 32.00
CA LEU A 74 -1.48 -12.70 31.51
C LEU A 74 -1.95 -12.60 30.05
N ALA A 75 -2.56 -13.64 29.47
CA ALA A 75 -3.01 -13.64 28.07
C ALA A 75 -3.89 -12.45 27.67
N GLU A 76 -4.63 -11.87 28.64
CA GLU A 76 -5.54 -10.73 28.50
C GLU A 76 -4.94 -9.38 28.96
N SER A 77 -3.68 -9.36 29.38
CA SER A 77 -2.99 -8.13 29.82
C SER A 77 -2.54 -7.27 28.62
N ASP A 78 -2.42 -5.96 28.86
CA ASP A 78 -1.84 -4.97 27.95
C ASP A 78 -0.30 -5.03 27.85
N ARG A 79 0.36 -5.92 28.60
CA ARG A 79 1.83 -6.08 28.62
C ARG A 79 2.36 -6.84 27.41
N HIS A 80 2.08 -6.31 26.22
CA HIS A 80 2.33 -6.93 24.93
C HIS A 80 3.78 -7.37 24.73
N ASP A 81 4.76 -6.49 24.96
CA ASP A 81 6.19 -6.80 24.74
C ASP A 81 6.68 -7.98 25.59
N LEU A 82 6.19 -8.06 26.84
CA LEU A 82 6.56 -9.11 27.78
C LEU A 82 5.97 -10.46 27.34
N LEU A 83 4.70 -10.46 26.94
CA LEU A 83 4.00 -11.62 26.39
C LEU A 83 4.63 -12.10 25.09
N LEU A 84 4.96 -11.18 24.19
CA LEU A 84 5.55 -11.50 22.89
C LEU A 84 6.95 -12.10 23.05
N SER A 85 7.80 -11.49 23.89
CA SER A 85 9.12 -12.02 24.21
C SER A 85 9.05 -13.43 24.79
N ALA A 86 8.13 -13.68 25.74
CA ALA A 86 7.93 -15.01 26.31
C ALA A 86 7.42 -16.02 25.26
N SER A 87 6.48 -15.61 24.42
CA SER A 87 5.88 -16.46 23.38
C SER A 87 6.90 -16.88 22.32
N LEU A 88 7.72 -15.94 21.85
CA LEU A 88 8.82 -16.23 20.91
C LEU A 88 9.86 -17.17 21.52
N GLN A 89 10.16 -17.04 22.81
CA GLN A 89 11.07 -17.95 23.48
C GLN A 89 10.51 -19.36 23.64
N ILE A 90 9.19 -19.50 23.86
CA ILE A 90 8.54 -20.81 23.84
C ILE A 90 8.63 -21.41 22.44
N ALA A 91 8.37 -20.61 21.40
CA ALA A 91 8.48 -21.03 20.01
C ALA A 91 9.89 -21.54 19.64
N ASP A 92 10.93 -20.82 20.06
CA ASP A 92 12.32 -21.20 19.77
C ASP A 92 12.69 -22.58 20.40
N ALA A 93 12.01 -23.00 21.47
CA ALA A 93 12.37 -24.20 22.23
C ALA A 93 11.44 -25.41 22.00
N VAL A 94 10.23 -25.20 21.47
CA VAL A 94 9.23 -26.27 21.29
C VAL A 94 9.10 -26.60 19.80
N PRO A 95 9.50 -27.80 19.35
CA PRO A 95 9.22 -28.21 17.98
C PRO A 95 7.73 -28.54 17.80
N GLY A 96 7.17 -28.19 16.63
CA GLY A 96 5.79 -28.52 16.27
C GLY A 96 4.77 -27.49 16.73
N GLU A 97 3.50 -27.89 16.84
CA GLU A 97 2.39 -26.98 17.13
C GLU A 97 2.52 -26.33 18.51
N LEU A 98 2.29 -25.01 18.56
CA LEU A 98 2.34 -24.24 19.81
C LEU A 98 0.97 -24.19 20.50
N PRO A 99 0.92 -23.98 21.83
CA PRO A 99 -0.33 -23.73 22.54
C PRO A 99 -1.09 -22.54 21.96
N ALA A 100 -2.43 -22.60 22.00
CA ALA A 100 -3.30 -21.59 21.38
C ALA A 100 -3.08 -20.18 21.95
N GLU A 101 -2.76 -20.07 23.24
CA GLU A 101 -2.48 -18.81 23.94
C GLU A 101 -1.19 -18.17 23.41
N VAL A 102 -0.15 -18.98 23.21
CA VAL A 102 1.15 -18.56 22.64
C VAL A 102 0.97 -18.11 21.19
N LEU A 103 0.27 -18.92 20.38
CA LEU A 103 -0.06 -18.56 19.00
C LEU A 103 -0.92 -17.29 18.92
N GLY A 104 -1.85 -17.12 19.86
CA GLY A 104 -2.71 -15.94 19.96
C GLY A 104 -1.93 -14.65 20.16
N VAL A 105 -0.92 -14.65 21.04
CA VAL A 105 -0.03 -13.50 21.25
C VAL A 105 0.77 -13.19 19.98
N ILE A 106 1.41 -14.19 19.37
CA ILE A 106 2.23 -14.01 18.17
C ILE A 106 1.37 -13.53 16.99
N THR A 107 0.19 -14.12 16.79
CA THR A 107 -0.75 -13.72 15.72
C THR A 107 -1.22 -12.29 15.90
N ARG A 108 -1.60 -11.88 17.12
CA ARG A 108 -1.99 -10.48 17.38
C ARG A 108 -0.85 -9.52 17.07
N SER A 109 0.38 -9.87 17.46
CA SER A 109 1.56 -9.04 17.18
C SER A 109 1.77 -8.89 15.67
N PHE A 110 1.67 -10.02 14.95
CA PHE A 110 1.80 -10.04 13.49
C PHE A 110 0.74 -9.20 12.79
N ASP A 111 -0.51 -9.23 13.26
CA ASP A 111 -1.59 -8.44 12.68
C ASP A 111 -1.41 -6.92 12.88
N HIS A 112 -0.63 -6.48 13.89
CA HIS A 112 -0.33 -5.06 14.13
C HIS A 112 0.97 -4.61 13.46
N ASP A 113 1.93 -5.52 13.28
CA ASP A 113 3.21 -5.20 12.65
C ASP A 113 3.09 -5.13 11.12
N GLY A 114 3.72 -4.10 10.55
CA GLY A 114 3.86 -4.00 9.09
C GLY A 114 4.75 -5.12 8.52
N PRO A 115 4.53 -5.55 7.27
CA PRO A 115 5.11 -6.76 6.68
C PRO A 115 6.64 -6.79 6.58
N ASN A 116 7.30 -5.63 6.71
CA ASN A 116 8.70 -5.50 6.32
C ASN A 116 9.68 -5.42 7.51
N SER A 117 9.21 -5.34 8.75
CA SER A 117 10.11 -5.29 9.91
C SER A 117 10.79 -6.64 10.17
N GLU A 118 11.98 -6.63 10.79
CA GLU A 118 12.65 -7.88 11.21
C GLU A 118 11.81 -8.67 12.21
N LEU A 119 11.07 -7.97 13.07
CA LEU A 119 10.09 -8.61 13.96
C LEU A 119 8.99 -9.30 13.15
N ALA A 120 8.37 -8.62 12.18
CA ALA A 120 7.32 -9.22 11.34
C ALA A 120 7.82 -10.45 10.57
N LYS A 121 9.06 -10.42 10.05
CA LYS A 121 9.68 -11.61 9.41
C LYS A 121 9.80 -12.76 10.39
N ARG A 122 10.27 -12.50 11.62
CA ARG A 122 10.35 -13.51 12.68
C ARG A 122 8.97 -14.07 13.02
N LEU A 123 7.99 -13.20 13.23
CA LEU A 123 6.62 -13.62 13.56
C LEU A 123 6.02 -14.49 12.46
N ARG A 124 6.20 -14.13 11.18
CA ARG A 124 5.76 -14.97 10.05
C ARG A 124 6.43 -16.33 10.05
N ALA A 125 7.75 -16.38 10.20
CA ALA A 125 8.49 -17.64 10.22
C ALA A 125 8.00 -18.54 11.37
N THR A 126 7.78 -17.97 12.54
CA THR A 126 7.21 -18.67 13.69
C THR A 126 5.79 -19.19 13.39
N LEU A 127 4.89 -18.35 12.88
CA LEU A 127 3.52 -18.77 12.60
C LEU A 127 3.45 -19.84 11.49
N ILE A 128 4.28 -19.75 10.45
CA ILE A 128 4.37 -20.78 9.40
C ILE A 128 4.86 -22.12 9.99
N ALA A 129 5.84 -22.10 10.90
CA ALA A 129 6.42 -23.31 11.47
C ALA A 129 5.51 -23.99 12.51
N HIS A 130 4.72 -23.21 13.25
CA HIS A 130 4.04 -23.67 14.46
C HIS A 130 2.50 -23.65 14.40
N ASP A 131 1.90 -23.10 13.34
CA ASP A 131 0.44 -23.13 13.13
C ASP A 131 0.12 -23.72 11.74
N PRO A 132 -0.23 -25.02 11.67
CA PRO A 132 -0.50 -25.71 10.40
C PRO A 132 -1.63 -25.06 9.57
N GLY A 133 -2.55 -24.34 10.20
CA GLY A 133 -3.65 -23.66 9.52
C GLY A 133 -3.33 -22.24 9.05
N PHE A 134 -2.21 -21.66 9.48
CA PHE A 134 -1.91 -20.24 9.29
C PHE A 134 -1.83 -19.84 7.82
N VAL A 135 -1.07 -20.59 7.01
CA VAL A 135 -0.91 -20.32 5.57
C VAL A 135 -2.25 -20.39 4.84
N ALA A 136 -3.11 -21.35 5.20
CA ALA A 136 -4.45 -21.47 4.62
C ALA A 136 -5.34 -20.26 4.95
N ARG A 137 -5.26 -19.74 6.20
CA ARG A 137 -5.98 -18.53 6.60
C ARG A 137 -5.44 -17.27 5.90
N MET A 138 -4.12 -17.16 5.70
CA MET A 138 -3.57 -16.00 4.96
C MET A 138 -4.01 -15.98 3.50
N ARG A 139 -4.22 -17.13 2.87
CA ARG A 139 -4.71 -17.20 1.49
C ARG A 139 -6.05 -16.46 1.30
N THR A 140 -6.95 -16.50 2.28
CA THR A 140 -8.24 -15.79 2.18
C THR A 140 -8.09 -14.27 2.32
N ARG A 141 -7.05 -13.81 3.03
CA ARG A 141 -6.74 -12.39 3.23
C ARG A 141 -6.03 -11.72 2.04
N LEU A 142 -5.56 -12.49 1.05
CA LEU A 142 -4.92 -11.94 -0.16
C LEU A 142 -5.87 -11.03 -0.98
N ALA A 143 -7.18 -11.21 -0.82
CA ALA A 143 -8.21 -10.39 -1.45
C ALA A 143 -8.74 -9.27 -0.53
N SER A 144 -8.24 -9.13 0.70
CA SER A 144 -8.70 -8.11 1.67
C SER A 144 -8.63 -6.71 1.06
N ASP A 145 -9.56 -5.85 1.44
CA ASP A 145 -9.56 -4.43 1.06
C ASP A 145 -8.52 -3.65 1.89
N ASP A 146 -8.23 -4.12 3.11
CA ASP A 146 -7.13 -3.57 3.91
C ASP A 146 -5.78 -3.92 3.24
N VAL A 147 -5.04 -2.87 2.88
CA VAL A 147 -3.74 -3.00 2.20
C VAL A 147 -2.70 -3.69 3.08
N TYR A 148 -2.68 -3.44 4.39
CA TYR A 148 -1.72 -4.03 5.31
C TYR A 148 -2.02 -5.51 5.53
N GLU A 149 -3.29 -5.88 5.73
CA GLU A 149 -3.68 -7.30 5.81
C GLU A 149 -3.30 -8.05 4.53
N ARG A 150 -3.58 -7.45 3.37
CA ARG A 150 -3.27 -8.03 2.06
C ARG A 150 -1.76 -8.18 1.85
N MET A 151 -0.96 -7.20 2.26
CA MET A 151 0.50 -7.27 2.21
C MET A 151 1.07 -8.34 3.15
N ASN A 152 0.56 -8.42 4.37
CA ASN A 152 0.94 -9.44 5.35
C ASN A 152 0.62 -10.85 4.82
N ALA A 153 -0.57 -11.03 4.24
CA ALA A 153 -0.97 -12.27 3.60
C ALA A 153 -0.04 -12.66 2.44
N HIS A 154 0.28 -11.72 1.55
CA HIS A 154 1.21 -11.95 0.45
C HIS A 154 2.58 -12.40 0.97
N ALA A 155 3.16 -11.69 1.94
CA ALA A 155 4.46 -12.03 2.51
C ALA A 155 4.47 -13.43 3.13
N VAL A 156 3.42 -13.84 3.84
CA VAL A 156 3.31 -15.21 4.38
C VAL A 156 3.28 -16.25 3.27
N LEU A 157 2.50 -16.02 2.21
CA LEU A 157 2.39 -16.99 1.11
C LEU A 157 3.69 -17.10 0.30
N VAL A 158 4.44 -16.00 0.14
CA VAL A 158 5.78 -16.02 -0.47
C VAL A 158 6.77 -16.79 0.41
N ASP A 159 6.86 -16.46 1.70
CA ASP A 159 7.81 -17.09 2.62
C ASP A 159 7.51 -18.60 2.81
N ALA A 160 6.23 -18.99 2.74
CA ALA A 160 5.80 -20.39 2.77
C ALA A 160 5.89 -21.09 1.40
N THR A 161 6.36 -20.43 0.34
CA THR A 161 6.37 -20.94 -1.06
C THR A 161 5.00 -21.46 -1.53
N ALA A 162 3.94 -20.84 -1.03
CA ALA A 162 2.55 -21.30 -1.15
C ALA A 162 1.66 -20.38 -2.00
N ILE A 163 2.23 -19.32 -2.59
CA ILE A 163 1.56 -18.44 -3.55
C ILE A 163 1.66 -19.03 -4.96
N SER A 164 0.54 -19.12 -5.66
CA SER A 164 0.54 -19.49 -7.09
C SER A 164 0.77 -18.25 -7.98
N PRO A 165 1.26 -18.43 -9.22
CA PRO A 165 1.44 -17.34 -10.17
C PRO A 165 0.17 -16.50 -10.45
N ASP A 166 -1.02 -17.12 -10.39
CA ASP A 166 -2.30 -16.43 -10.56
C ASP A 166 -2.75 -15.67 -9.31
N GLN A 167 -2.41 -16.16 -8.12
CA GLN A 167 -2.65 -15.45 -6.85
C GLN A 167 -1.78 -14.21 -6.74
N GLU A 168 -0.50 -14.34 -7.09
CA GLU A 168 0.45 -13.24 -7.10
C GLU A 168 0.05 -12.16 -8.12
N LEU A 169 -0.41 -12.56 -9.31
CA LEU A 169 -0.98 -11.62 -10.28
C LEU A 169 -2.22 -10.89 -9.73
N ARG A 170 -3.16 -11.60 -9.08
CA ARG A 170 -4.35 -10.96 -8.47
C ARG A 170 -3.96 -9.95 -7.38
N TYR A 171 -2.97 -10.28 -6.55
CA TYR A 171 -2.44 -9.38 -5.53
C TYR A 171 -1.89 -8.08 -6.14
N HIS A 172 -0.99 -8.20 -7.12
CA HIS A 172 -0.40 -7.02 -7.76
C HIS A 172 -1.43 -6.25 -8.58
N LEU A 173 -2.35 -6.92 -9.27
CA LEU A 173 -3.42 -6.25 -10.00
C LEU A 173 -4.30 -5.41 -9.08
N LYS A 174 -4.74 -5.96 -7.94
CA LYS A 174 -5.53 -5.19 -6.96
C LYS A 174 -4.79 -3.95 -6.49
N ASN A 175 -3.50 -4.08 -6.16
CA ASN A 175 -2.67 -2.94 -5.75
C ASN A 175 -2.48 -1.90 -6.86
N LEU A 176 -2.31 -2.31 -8.12
CA LEU A 176 -2.18 -1.39 -9.26
C LEU A 176 -3.47 -0.61 -9.51
N LEU A 177 -4.64 -1.24 -9.34
CA LEU A 177 -5.93 -0.63 -9.62
C LEU A 177 -6.43 0.28 -8.48
N GLU A 178 -6.18 -0.08 -7.23
CA GLU A 178 -6.78 0.59 -6.07
C GLU A 178 -5.88 1.60 -5.37
N LEU A 179 -4.56 1.52 -5.55
CA LEU A 179 -3.62 2.37 -4.80
C LEU A 179 -3.02 3.46 -5.70
N GLY A 180 -2.82 4.64 -5.10
CA GLY A 180 -2.06 5.73 -5.70
C GLY A 180 -0.57 5.67 -5.38
N SER A 181 0.16 6.68 -5.85
CA SER A 181 1.64 6.80 -5.73
C SER A 181 2.18 6.85 -4.30
N ASN A 182 1.33 7.11 -3.30
CA ASN A 182 1.73 7.18 -1.90
C ASN A 182 2.05 5.79 -1.29
N TYR A 183 1.75 4.71 -2.01
CA TYR A 183 2.00 3.35 -1.55
C TYR A 183 3.15 2.71 -2.34
N THR A 184 4.23 2.34 -1.67
CA THR A 184 5.38 1.64 -2.29
C THR A 184 4.96 0.37 -3.03
N VAL A 185 3.95 -0.36 -2.51
CA VAL A 185 3.41 -1.57 -3.13
C VAL A 185 2.70 -1.33 -4.46
N ALA A 186 2.22 -0.11 -4.72
CA ALA A 186 1.67 0.26 -6.03
C ALA A 186 2.79 0.29 -7.08
N GLY A 187 3.95 0.86 -6.74
CA GLY A 187 5.14 0.81 -7.59
C GLY A 187 5.63 -0.61 -7.86
N GLN A 188 5.67 -1.46 -6.81
CA GLN A 188 6.03 -2.87 -6.95
C GLN A 188 5.05 -3.63 -7.86
N ALA A 189 3.76 -3.31 -7.80
CA ALA A 189 2.77 -3.92 -8.68
C ALA A 189 2.98 -3.58 -10.16
N VAL A 190 3.33 -2.33 -10.46
CA VAL A 190 3.72 -1.91 -11.82
C VAL A 190 4.90 -2.74 -12.32
N ASP A 191 5.97 -2.82 -11.53
CA ASP A 191 7.19 -3.52 -11.93
C ASP A 191 6.96 -5.02 -12.11
N TYR A 192 6.19 -5.62 -11.20
CA TYR A 192 5.80 -7.02 -11.30
C TYR A 192 5.01 -7.30 -12.59
N ILE A 193 3.95 -6.54 -12.86
CA ILE A 193 3.07 -6.80 -14.02
C ILE A 193 3.86 -6.56 -15.32
N ARG A 194 4.69 -5.52 -15.37
CA ARG A 194 5.57 -5.26 -16.52
C ARG A 194 6.48 -6.45 -16.78
N ALA A 195 7.18 -6.97 -15.75
CA ALA A 195 8.03 -8.14 -15.90
C ALA A 195 7.25 -9.40 -16.30
N ALA A 196 6.15 -9.70 -15.60
CA ALA A 196 5.33 -10.89 -15.81
C ALA A 196 4.68 -10.94 -17.21
N SER A 197 4.36 -9.78 -17.79
CA SER A 197 3.72 -9.70 -19.11
C SER A 197 4.62 -10.07 -20.29
N SER A 198 5.93 -10.18 -20.06
CA SER A 198 6.88 -10.70 -21.07
C SER A 198 6.85 -12.21 -21.22
N ALA A 199 6.20 -12.93 -20.29
CA ALA A 199 6.12 -14.39 -20.33
C ALA A 199 5.23 -14.89 -21.48
N ALA A 200 5.64 -15.98 -22.13
CA ALA A 200 4.89 -16.58 -23.24
C ALA A 200 3.48 -17.06 -22.83
N ASP A 201 3.28 -17.38 -21.55
CA ASP A 201 1.99 -17.82 -21.00
C ASP A 201 1.14 -16.67 -20.42
N TRP A 202 1.48 -15.40 -20.69
CA TRP A 202 0.80 -14.24 -20.10
C TRP A 202 -0.72 -14.26 -20.28
N ALA A 203 -1.22 -14.56 -21.48
CA ALA A 203 -2.65 -14.64 -21.75
C ALA A 203 -3.35 -15.73 -20.91
N GLU A 204 -2.71 -16.88 -20.75
CA GLU A 204 -3.22 -17.97 -19.90
C GLU A 204 -3.15 -17.62 -18.41
N ARG A 205 -2.11 -16.90 -18.00
CA ARG A 205 -1.98 -16.40 -16.62
C ARG A 205 -3.09 -15.42 -16.28
N LYS A 206 -3.42 -14.47 -17.17
CA LYS A 206 -4.57 -13.56 -17.01
C LYS A 206 -5.88 -14.32 -16.89
N ARG A 207 -6.11 -15.35 -17.72
CA ARG A 207 -7.31 -16.21 -17.63
C ARG A 207 -7.40 -16.93 -16.29
N ARG A 208 -6.33 -17.59 -15.84
CA ARG A 208 -6.29 -18.30 -14.53
C ARG A 208 -6.48 -17.36 -13.34
N ALA A 209 -5.95 -16.14 -13.44
CA ALA A 209 -6.13 -15.09 -12.44
C ALA A 209 -7.52 -14.42 -12.51
N ASN A 210 -8.35 -14.78 -13.50
CA ASN A 210 -9.66 -14.18 -13.74
C ASN A 210 -9.60 -12.64 -13.85
N VAL A 211 -8.61 -12.14 -14.61
CA VAL A 211 -8.48 -10.70 -14.89
C VAL A 211 -9.69 -10.26 -15.73
N GLY A 212 -10.55 -9.45 -15.13
CA GLY A 212 -11.73 -8.88 -15.79
C GLY A 212 -11.49 -7.50 -16.38
N PRO A 213 -12.53 -6.89 -16.97
CA PRO A 213 -12.48 -5.51 -17.46
C PRO A 213 -12.04 -4.55 -16.34
N VAL A 214 -11.09 -3.67 -16.67
CA VAL A 214 -10.64 -2.61 -15.76
C VAL A 214 -11.62 -1.44 -15.86
N THR A 215 -12.21 -1.05 -14.74
CA THR A 215 -13.23 0.01 -14.69
C THR A 215 -12.79 1.25 -13.91
N LYS A 216 -11.75 1.14 -13.08
CA LYS A 216 -11.20 2.23 -12.27
C LYS A 216 -9.72 1.99 -11.98
N VAL A 217 -8.94 3.07 -11.94
CA VAL A 217 -7.52 3.04 -11.60
C VAL A 217 -7.17 4.28 -10.78
N ALA A 218 -6.97 4.12 -9.47
CA ALA A 218 -6.76 5.24 -8.56
C ALA A 218 -5.50 6.05 -8.86
N ALA A 219 -4.43 5.41 -9.33
CA ALA A 219 -3.18 6.07 -9.67
C ALA A 219 -3.31 7.13 -10.77
N LEU A 220 -4.34 7.04 -11.63
CA LEU A 220 -4.53 7.95 -12.76
C LEU A 220 -5.24 9.25 -12.36
N ASP A 221 -5.69 9.37 -11.11
CA ASP A 221 -6.24 10.60 -10.53
C ASP A 221 -5.15 11.65 -10.26
N SER A 222 -3.87 11.29 -10.42
CA SER A 222 -2.73 12.16 -10.17
C SER A 222 -1.89 12.36 -11.44
N ASP A 223 -1.33 13.55 -11.61
CA ASP A 223 -0.38 13.84 -12.69
C ASP A 223 1.05 13.67 -12.21
N ASN A 224 1.54 12.42 -12.20
CA ASN A 224 2.89 12.10 -11.76
C ASN A 224 3.49 10.91 -12.52
N GLU A 225 4.79 10.64 -12.30
CA GLU A 225 5.52 9.55 -12.97
C GLU A 225 4.88 8.17 -12.71
N HIS A 226 4.34 7.94 -11.52
CA HIS A 226 3.67 6.68 -11.20
C HIS A 226 2.43 6.47 -12.08
N ALA A 227 1.62 7.51 -12.28
CA ALA A 227 0.45 7.46 -13.16
C ALA A 227 0.85 7.12 -14.61
N LEU A 228 1.94 7.70 -15.12
CA LEU A 228 2.47 7.38 -16.45
C LEU A 228 2.89 5.90 -16.55
N ARG A 229 3.60 5.39 -15.54
CA ARG A 229 4.02 3.97 -15.51
C ARG A 229 2.81 3.02 -15.42
N VAL A 230 1.78 3.38 -14.67
CA VAL A 230 0.53 2.61 -14.62
C VAL A 230 -0.14 2.61 -16.00
N ALA A 231 -0.22 3.77 -16.66
CA ALA A 231 -0.80 3.88 -17.99
C ALA A 231 -0.08 3.02 -19.04
N GLU A 232 1.25 2.91 -18.97
CA GLU A 232 2.03 2.00 -19.81
C GLU A 232 1.65 0.53 -19.58
N VAL A 233 1.49 0.11 -18.31
CA VAL A 233 1.06 -1.25 -17.97
C VAL A 233 -0.34 -1.54 -18.52
N LEU A 234 -1.26 -0.57 -18.42
CA LEU A 234 -2.60 -0.70 -18.97
C LEU A 234 -2.58 -0.91 -20.49
N THR A 235 -1.78 -0.15 -21.24
CA THR A 235 -1.81 -0.21 -22.71
C THR A 235 -0.90 -1.26 -23.34
N SER A 236 -0.04 -1.87 -22.53
CA SER A 236 0.79 -3.01 -22.91
C SER A 236 0.22 -4.33 -22.35
N ALA A 237 0.41 -4.58 -21.05
CA ALA A 237 0.10 -5.84 -20.40
C ALA A 237 -1.40 -6.13 -20.26
N LEU A 238 -2.20 -5.09 -19.99
CA LEU A 238 -3.64 -5.19 -19.72
C LEU A 238 -4.49 -4.56 -20.84
N ARG A 239 -3.96 -4.52 -22.06
CA ARG A 239 -4.52 -3.77 -23.18
C ARG A 239 -5.99 -4.06 -23.41
N ASP A 240 -6.36 -5.33 -23.51
CA ASP A 240 -7.73 -5.74 -23.82
C ASP A 240 -8.68 -5.42 -22.66
N GLU A 241 -8.20 -5.59 -21.44
CA GLU A 241 -8.97 -5.37 -20.21
C GLU A 241 -9.19 -3.88 -19.91
N SER A 242 -8.25 -3.01 -20.28
CA SER A 242 -8.33 -1.56 -20.01
C SER A 242 -8.79 -0.71 -21.19
N ARG A 243 -8.93 -1.30 -22.39
CA ARG A 243 -9.24 -0.55 -23.62
C ARG A 243 -10.46 0.36 -23.46
N GLN A 244 -11.56 -0.19 -22.97
CA GLN A 244 -12.81 0.57 -22.85
C GLN A 244 -12.67 1.74 -21.87
N LEU A 245 -12.02 1.54 -20.73
CA LEU A 245 -11.79 2.61 -19.75
C LEU A 245 -10.99 3.77 -20.36
N LEU A 246 -9.88 3.45 -21.02
CA LEU A 246 -9.01 4.44 -21.64
C LEU A 246 -9.74 5.21 -22.75
N LEU A 247 -10.55 4.53 -23.56
CA LEU A 247 -11.38 5.18 -24.58
C LEU A 247 -12.45 6.07 -23.97
N THR A 248 -13.11 5.61 -22.89
CA THR A 248 -14.08 6.42 -22.17
C THR A 248 -13.45 7.68 -21.61
N TRP A 249 -12.27 7.59 -21.00
CA TRP A 249 -11.56 8.76 -20.47
C TRP A 249 -11.04 9.70 -21.55
N ALA A 250 -10.44 9.17 -22.61
CA ALA A 250 -9.94 9.99 -23.72
C ALA A 250 -11.07 10.78 -24.42
N ASN A 251 -12.30 10.24 -24.44
CA ASN A 251 -13.47 10.86 -25.05
C ASN A 251 -14.44 11.54 -24.04
N ALA A 252 -14.17 11.52 -22.73
CA ALA A 252 -15.14 11.95 -21.71
C ALA A 252 -15.51 13.43 -21.84
N ASP A 253 -16.78 13.79 -22.10
CA ASP A 253 -17.30 15.16 -22.35
C ASP A 253 -17.23 16.15 -21.16
N ASP A 254 -17.42 17.45 -21.44
CA ASP A 254 -17.18 18.61 -20.54
C ASP A 254 -17.99 18.59 -19.22
N ALA A 255 -18.98 17.70 -19.11
CA ALA A 255 -19.75 17.49 -17.89
C ALA A 255 -18.95 16.75 -16.79
N PHE A 256 -17.81 16.14 -17.12
CA PHE A 256 -16.84 15.59 -16.18
C PHE A 256 -15.74 16.63 -15.97
N ALA A 257 -15.77 17.26 -14.79
CA ALA A 257 -15.07 18.48 -14.41
C ALA A 257 -13.56 18.52 -14.69
N VAL A 258 -13.02 19.74 -14.66
CA VAL A 258 -11.59 20.17 -14.67
C VAL A 258 -10.65 19.26 -13.86
N GLU A 259 -11.18 18.52 -12.88
CA GLU A 259 -10.47 17.54 -12.06
C GLU A 259 -9.95 16.30 -12.83
N ASN A 260 -10.50 16.00 -14.03
CA ASN A 260 -10.15 14.81 -14.81
C ASN A 260 -9.34 15.10 -16.10
N ASP A 261 -8.88 16.34 -16.32
CA ASP A 261 -8.10 16.68 -17.52
C ASP A 261 -6.80 15.86 -17.62
N SER A 262 -6.16 15.59 -16.48
CA SER A 262 -4.97 14.72 -16.40
C SER A 262 -5.29 13.28 -16.79
N GLN A 263 -6.41 12.70 -16.32
CA GLN A 263 -6.83 11.35 -16.69
C GLN A 263 -7.07 11.23 -18.20
N ARG A 264 -7.81 12.19 -18.79
CA ARG A 264 -8.10 12.23 -20.23
C ARG A 264 -6.80 12.24 -21.03
N ALA A 265 -5.84 13.04 -20.60
CA ALA A 265 -4.61 13.22 -21.33
C ALA A 265 -3.61 12.07 -21.15
N ILE A 266 -3.52 11.49 -19.95
CA ILE A 266 -2.78 10.24 -19.71
C ILE A 266 -3.37 9.11 -20.55
N ALA A 267 -4.71 8.97 -20.59
CA ALA A 267 -5.38 7.95 -21.38
C ALA A 267 -5.07 8.08 -22.87
N TYR A 268 -5.18 9.30 -23.43
CA TYR A 268 -4.84 9.54 -24.83
C TYR A 268 -3.38 9.26 -25.16
N ARG A 269 -2.44 9.71 -24.32
CA ARG A 269 -1.01 9.42 -24.50
C ARG A 269 -0.73 7.93 -24.50
N ALA A 270 -1.35 7.20 -23.58
CA ALA A 270 -1.20 5.76 -23.48
C ALA A 270 -1.77 5.05 -24.73
N LEU A 271 -2.96 5.45 -25.19
CA LEU A 271 -3.57 4.93 -26.42
C LEU A 271 -2.71 5.23 -27.66
N ARG A 272 -2.18 6.46 -27.77
CA ARG A 272 -1.28 6.89 -28.86
C ARG A 272 -0.01 6.05 -28.89
N ALA A 273 0.63 5.85 -27.75
CA ALA A 273 1.84 5.04 -27.63
C ALA A 273 1.60 3.57 -28.00
N ALA A 274 0.40 3.05 -27.74
CA ALA A 274 0.01 1.70 -28.13
C ALA A 274 -0.46 1.55 -29.58
N GLY A 275 -0.51 2.64 -30.36
CA GLY A 275 -1.03 2.63 -31.72
C GLY A 275 -2.55 2.43 -31.80
N LEU A 276 -3.29 2.74 -30.74
CA LEU A 276 -4.75 2.57 -30.60
C LEU A 276 -5.49 3.90 -30.77
N THR A 277 -4.96 4.77 -31.63
CA THR A 277 -5.53 6.10 -31.97
C THR A 277 -5.96 6.15 -33.43
N ASP A 278 -6.37 5.01 -33.98
CA ASP A 278 -7.16 4.96 -35.19
C ASP A 278 -8.35 5.93 -35.02
N ALA A 279 -8.59 6.80 -36.01
CA ALA A 279 -9.50 7.96 -35.89
C ALA A 279 -10.95 7.59 -35.51
N THR A 280 -11.30 6.30 -35.59
CA THR A 280 -12.57 5.72 -35.13
C THR A 280 -12.65 5.53 -33.61
N ALA A 281 -11.52 5.57 -32.90
CA ALA A 281 -11.42 5.31 -31.46
C ALA A 281 -11.24 6.60 -30.64
N VAL A 282 -10.34 7.48 -31.08
CA VAL A 282 -10.18 8.85 -30.56
C VAL A 282 -9.78 9.76 -31.72
N ASP A 283 -10.57 10.79 -32.03
CA ASP A 283 -10.20 11.79 -33.03
C ASP A 283 -9.12 12.74 -32.47
N PRO A 284 -7.88 12.73 -32.99
CA PRO A 284 -6.82 13.59 -32.50
C PRO A 284 -7.17 15.07 -32.59
N TRP A 285 -7.92 15.48 -33.63
CA TRP A 285 -8.32 16.88 -33.79
C TRP A 285 -9.23 17.33 -32.65
N SER A 286 -10.32 16.60 -32.42
CA SER A 286 -11.27 16.90 -31.35
C SER A 286 -10.62 16.84 -29.98
N PHE A 287 -9.73 15.86 -29.74
CA PHE A 287 -8.97 15.75 -28.51
C PHE A 287 -8.12 17.00 -28.24
N HIS A 288 -7.22 17.37 -29.16
CA HIS A 288 -6.33 18.51 -28.95
C HIS A 288 -7.08 19.85 -28.92
N ALA A 289 -8.12 20.02 -29.77
CA ALA A 289 -8.97 21.21 -29.75
C ALA A 289 -9.65 21.37 -28.39
N ARG A 290 -10.03 20.26 -27.75
CA ARG A 290 -10.65 20.28 -26.45
C ARG A 290 -9.65 20.52 -25.32
N THR A 291 -8.46 19.94 -25.39
CA THR A 291 -7.36 20.26 -24.47
C THR A 291 -7.13 21.77 -24.41
N LEU A 292 -7.01 22.44 -25.56
CA LEU A 292 -6.87 23.91 -25.62
C LEU A 292 -8.08 24.69 -25.10
N ARG A 293 -9.27 24.09 -25.09
CA ARG A 293 -10.51 24.69 -24.57
C ARG A 293 -10.73 24.45 -23.08
N THR A 294 -10.08 23.45 -22.46
CA THR A 294 -10.41 22.99 -21.09
C THR A 294 -9.26 23.06 -20.09
N PHE A 295 -8.01 23.02 -20.56
CA PHE A 295 -6.82 22.94 -19.70
C PHE A 295 -6.77 23.96 -18.57
N HIS A 296 -6.30 23.55 -17.39
CA HIS A 296 -6.20 24.45 -16.25
C HIS A 296 -5.12 25.53 -16.44
N ILE A 297 -5.56 26.75 -16.80
CA ILE A 297 -4.71 27.93 -16.97
C ILE A 297 -4.16 28.32 -15.59
N GLY A 298 -2.89 28.03 -15.31
CA GLY A 298 -2.25 28.25 -14.01
C GLY A 298 -1.52 27.03 -13.43
N ASN A 299 -1.82 25.84 -13.94
CA ASN A 299 -0.95 24.66 -13.78
C ASN A 299 -0.41 24.39 -15.18
N GLU A 300 0.88 24.61 -15.47
CA GLU A 300 1.47 24.31 -16.79
C GLU A 300 1.22 22.84 -17.16
N PRO A 301 0.21 22.52 -17.98
CA PRO A 301 -0.05 21.15 -18.33
C PRO A 301 0.84 20.86 -19.52
N PHE A 302 1.74 19.90 -19.44
CA PHE A 302 2.53 19.47 -20.61
C PHE A 302 1.66 19.08 -21.83
N TRP A 303 0.37 18.79 -21.58
CA TRP A 303 -0.67 18.55 -22.58
C TRP A 303 -1.02 19.78 -23.44
N PHE A 304 -0.84 20.99 -22.90
CA PHE A 304 -1.01 22.24 -23.66
C PHE A 304 0.01 22.30 -24.79
N ASP A 305 1.29 22.07 -24.47
CA ASP A 305 2.38 22.12 -25.45
C ASP A 305 2.21 21.04 -26.53
N ASP A 306 1.78 19.82 -26.18
CA ASP A 306 1.46 18.75 -27.16
C ASP A 306 0.29 19.15 -28.08
N ALA A 307 -0.75 19.80 -27.55
CA ALA A 307 -1.85 20.31 -28.37
C ALA A 307 -1.42 21.46 -29.30
N ILE A 308 -0.56 22.37 -28.81
CA ILE A 308 0.02 23.42 -29.64
C ILE A 308 0.88 22.84 -30.76
N ALA A 309 1.74 21.86 -30.46
CA ALA A 309 2.56 21.18 -31.45
C ALA A 309 1.70 20.50 -32.52
N TYR A 310 0.65 19.77 -32.11
CA TYR A 310 -0.31 19.13 -33.01
C TYR A 310 -0.94 20.10 -34.01
N PHE A 311 -1.39 21.27 -33.54
CA PHE A 311 -2.00 22.29 -34.39
C PHE A 311 -0.99 23.03 -35.26
N ARG A 312 0.23 23.26 -34.76
CA ARG A 312 1.33 23.85 -35.53
C ARG A 312 1.66 23.01 -36.76
N GLU A 313 1.79 21.69 -36.60
CA GLU A 313 2.06 20.76 -37.70
C GLU A 313 0.96 20.77 -38.78
N ARG A 314 -0.28 21.11 -38.43
CA ARG A 314 -1.44 21.12 -39.32
C ARG A 314 -1.78 22.48 -39.90
N MET A 315 -1.10 23.54 -39.46
CA MET A 315 -1.35 24.91 -39.91
C MET A 315 -1.24 25.05 -41.43
N ALA A 316 -0.29 24.37 -42.07
CA ALA A 316 -0.13 24.41 -43.52
C ALA A 316 -1.28 23.73 -44.29
N ALA A 317 -1.87 22.68 -43.71
CA ALA A 317 -2.89 21.87 -44.37
C ALA A 317 -4.32 22.41 -44.14
N ARG A 318 -4.60 22.99 -42.96
CA ARG A 318 -5.94 23.46 -42.54
C ARG A 318 -5.88 24.83 -41.83
N PRO A 319 -5.38 25.89 -42.48
CA PRO A 319 -5.04 27.14 -41.80
C PRO A 319 -6.22 27.81 -41.09
N ASP A 320 -7.39 27.86 -41.73
CA ASP A 320 -8.56 28.56 -41.17
C ASP A 320 -9.14 27.81 -39.97
N ASP A 321 -9.23 26.48 -40.06
CA ASP A 321 -9.70 25.63 -38.95
C ASP A 321 -8.76 25.73 -37.74
N VAL A 322 -7.45 25.67 -37.97
CA VAL A 322 -6.44 25.77 -36.92
C VAL A 322 -6.51 27.15 -36.26
N LYS A 323 -6.55 28.23 -37.04
CA LYS A 323 -6.70 29.59 -36.51
C LYS A 323 -7.98 29.75 -35.70
N GLY A 324 -9.09 29.12 -36.13
CA GLY A 324 -10.35 29.13 -35.38
C GLY A 324 -10.21 28.52 -33.98
N VAL A 325 -9.58 27.35 -33.87
CA VAL A 325 -9.33 26.69 -32.57
C VAL A 325 -8.40 27.51 -31.69
N LEU A 326 -7.29 28.00 -32.25
CA LEU A 326 -6.30 28.78 -31.51
C LEU A 326 -6.86 30.14 -31.06
N ALA A 327 -7.72 30.78 -31.86
CA ALA A 327 -8.39 32.02 -31.47
C ALA A 327 -9.31 31.81 -30.25
N GLN A 328 -10.07 30.70 -30.21
CA GLN A 328 -10.89 30.36 -29.03
C GLN A 328 -10.04 30.14 -27.78
N CYS A 329 -8.89 29.46 -27.93
CA CYS A 329 -7.93 29.27 -26.86
C CYS A 329 -7.39 30.62 -26.35
N ALA A 330 -6.98 31.51 -27.25
CA ALA A 330 -6.47 32.84 -26.89
C ALA A 330 -7.53 33.65 -26.11
N THR A 331 -8.77 33.70 -26.59
CA THR A 331 -9.87 34.41 -25.91
C THR A 331 -10.12 33.87 -24.49
N ARG A 332 -10.04 32.55 -24.29
CA ARG A 332 -10.17 31.94 -22.97
C ARG A 332 -9.02 32.35 -22.04
N ILE A 333 -7.78 32.29 -22.50
CA ILE A 333 -6.60 32.68 -21.71
C ILE A 333 -6.67 34.18 -21.34
N GLU A 334 -7.07 35.03 -22.28
CA GLU A 334 -7.30 36.47 -22.03
C GLU A 334 -8.35 36.71 -20.94
N ALA A 335 -9.46 35.96 -20.97
CA ALA A 335 -10.49 36.06 -19.95
C ALA A 335 -9.98 35.66 -18.55
N GLU A 336 -9.15 34.61 -18.46
CA GLU A 336 -8.57 34.18 -17.18
C GLU A 336 -7.51 35.17 -16.67
N ILE A 337 -6.68 35.74 -17.55
CA ILE A 337 -5.76 36.84 -17.21
C ILE A 337 -6.52 38.02 -16.59
N GLU A 338 -7.61 38.45 -17.22
CA GLU A 338 -8.41 39.56 -16.72
C GLU A 338 -9.09 39.24 -15.38
N LYS A 339 -9.48 37.98 -15.17
CA LYS A 339 -9.97 37.50 -13.87
C LYS A 339 -8.88 37.58 -12.78
N TYR A 340 -7.65 37.13 -13.05
CA TYR A 340 -6.56 37.22 -12.09
C TYR A 340 -6.17 38.67 -11.76
N LYS A 341 -6.11 39.55 -12.77
CA LYS A 341 -5.89 40.98 -12.56
C LYS A 341 -6.97 41.61 -11.67
N LYS A 342 -8.25 41.32 -11.94
CA LYS A 342 -9.38 41.82 -11.12
C LYS A 342 -9.30 41.33 -9.69
N ALA A 343 -8.85 40.09 -9.48
CA ALA A 343 -8.63 39.50 -8.16
C ALA A 343 -7.35 40.01 -7.45
N ARG A 344 -6.54 40.86 -8.10
CA ARG A 344 -5.22 41.31 -7.61
C ARG A 344 -4.26 40.15 -7.33
N LEU A 345 -4.34 39.10 -8.12
CA LEU A 345 -3.51 37.91 -8.06
C LEU A 345 -2.36 38.02 -9.07
N ASP A 346 -1.58 39.11 -9.01
CA ASP A 346 -0.60 39.46 -10.04
C ASP A 346 0.47 38.36 -10.27
N GLY A 347 0.82 37.60 -9.23
CA GLY A 347 1.73 36.45 -9.34
C GLY A 347 1.18 35.28 -10.17
N HIS A 348 -0.13 35.20 -10.39
CA HIS A 348 -0.78 34.14 -11.17
C HIS A 348 -0.97 34.51 -12.65
N VAL A 349 -0.53 35.71 -13.07
CA VAL A 349 -0.72 36.20 -14.43
C VAL A 349 0.40 35.76 -15.40
N LEU A 350 1.58 35.41 -14.88
CA LEU A 350 2.77 35.14 -15.70
C LEU A 350 2.63 33.90 -16.60
N ALA A 351 2.17 32.76 -16.05
CA ALA A 351 1.95 31.54 -16.83
C ALA A 351 0.90 31.76 -17.94
N PRO A 352 -0.31 32.29 -17.64
CA PRO A 352 -1.30 32.65 -18.67
C PRO A 352 -0.76 33.56 -19.78
N GLN A 353 0.10 34.52 -19.45
CA GLN A 353 0.74 35.39 -20.45
C GLN A 353 1.67 34.63 -21.38
N ARG A 354 2.48 33.70 -20.85
CA ARG A 354 3.33 32.80 -21.65
C ARG A 354 2.48 31.98 -22.61
N GLU A 355 1.43 31.32 -22.12
CA GLU A 355 0.55 30.49 -22.95
C GLU A 355 -0.16 31.32 -24.03
N LEU A 356 -0.66 32.52 -23.70
CA LEU A 356 -1.26 33.42 -24.68
C LEU A 356 -0.26 33.83 -25.78
N GLN A 357 0.98 34.10 -25.41
CA GLN A 357 2.03 34.45 -26.35
C GLN A 357 2.32 33.29 -27.31
N ILE A 358 2.44 32.06 -26.79
CA ILE A 358 2.63 30.84 -27.59
C ILE A 358 1.51 30.69 -28.63
N VAL A 359 0.25 30.81 -28.21
CA VAL A 359 -0.91 30.70 -29.11
C VAL A 359 -0.86 31.75 -30.21
N ARG A 360 -0.59 33.01 -29.85
CA ARG A 360 -0.50 34.13 -30.81
C ARG A 360 0.62 33.96 -31.81
N ASP A 361 1.79 33.46 -31.38
CA ASP A 361 2.91 33.23 -32.27
C ASP A 361 2.61 32.13 -33.29
N VAL A 362 1.90 31.07 -32.88
CA VAL A 362 1.44 30.02 -33.81
C VAL A 362 0.44 30.59 -34.82
N ILE A 363 -0.55 31.40 -34.39
CA ILE A 363 -1.50 32.07 -35.29
C ILE A 363 -0.80 32.97 -36.31
N ALA A 364 0.24 33.69 -35.86
CA ALA A 364 1.03 34.59 -36.70
C ALA A 364 2.01 33.86 -37.64
N GLY A 365 2.10 32.52 -37.57
CA GLY A 365 3.04 31.74 -38.36
C GLY A 365 4.49 31.94 -37.96
N LYS A 366 4.75 32.42 -36.74
CA LYS A 366 6.12 32.56 -36.23
C LYS A 366 6.62 31.19 -35.79
N SER A 367 7.78 30.79 -36.33
CA SER A 367 8.51 29.65 -35.80
C SER A 367 9.16 30.06 -34.48
N ALA A 368 8.63 29.60 -33.35
CA ALA A 368 9.43 29.59 -32.14
C ALA A 368 10.56 28.57 -32.37
N ALA A 369 11.79 29.05 -32.55
CA ALA A 369 12.97 28.20 -32.39
C ALA A 369 12.99 27.66 -30.93
N PRO A 370 13.51 26.44 -30.71
CA PRO A 370 13.50 25.80 -29.39
C PRO A 370 14.17 26.64 -28.30
#